data_AF-A0A932K5B0-F1
#
_entry.id   AF-A0A932K5B0-F1
#
_cell.length_a   1.000
_cell.length_b   1.000
_cell.length_c   1.000
_cell.angle_alpha   90.00
_cell.angle_beta   90.00
_cell.angle_gamma   90.00
#
_symmetry.space_group_name_H-M   'P 1'
#
loop_
_entity.id
_entity.type
_entity.pdbx_description
1 polymer ?
#
loop_
_entity_poly.entity_id
_entity_poly.type
_entity_poly.pdbx_seq_one_letter_code
_entity_poly.pdbx_strand_id
1 'polypeptide(L)'
;MIIDAHAHYTTAPPELQAYRGRQIINLAKPVRAHLQISDEQLERSMRNQFKRMQATGIDRLLFSPQASAMGHHFGSERISRHWTEAYNDLIARNARQVYSRMQVGATP
;
A
#
# COMPACT_ATOMS: atom_id res chain seq x y z
N MET A 1 -23.56 7.01 -4.25
CA MET A 1 -22.25 6.35 -4.12
C MET A 1 -21.23 7.11 -4.95
N ILE A 2 -20.18 7.64 -4.33
CA ILE A 2 -19.07 8.37 -4.94
C ILE A 2 -17.81 7.49 -4.86
N ILE A 3 -17.21 7.21 -6.01
CA ILE A 3 -16.01 6.38 -6.13
C ILE A 3 -14.85 7.24 -6.63
N ASP A 4 -13.77 7.31 -5.84
CA ASP A 4 -12.50 7.88 -6.29
C ASP A 4 -11.75 6.81 -7.09
N ALA A 5 -11.68 6.98 -8.40
CA ALA A 5 -11.06 6.03 -9.31
C ALA A 5 -9.52 6.06 -9.29
N HIS A 6 -8.91 7.06 -8.65
CA HIS A 6 -7.47 7.26 -8.71
C HIS A 6 -6.88 7.67 -7.36
N ALA A 7 -6.49 6.66 -6.57
CA ALA A 7 -5.73 6.88 -5.36
C ALA A 7 -4.47 5.99 -5.29
N HIS A 8 -3.44 6.53 -4.63
CA HIS A 8 -2.16 5.88 -4.43
C HIS A 8 -1.81 5.78 -2.94
N TYR A 9 -1.12 4.71 -2.55
CA TYR A 9 -0.70 4.50 -1.16
C TYR A 9 0.58 5.24 -0.76
N THR A 10 0.49 6.57 -0.68
CA THR A 10 1.63 7.45 -0.40
C THR A 10 2.09 7.49 1.05
N THR A 11 1.36 6.81 1.95
CA THR A 11 1.61 6.83 3.40
C THR A 11 2.06 5.47 3.94
N ALA A 12 2.48 4.55 3.07
CA ALA A 12 2.90 3.21 3.47
C ALA A 12 3.94 3.21 4.61
N PRO A 13 3.89 2.24 5.55
CA PRO A 13 4.85 2.14 6.63
C PRO A 13 6.31 2.10 6.16
N PRO A 14 7.25 2.69 6.92
CA PRO A 14 8.64 2.90 6.52
C PRO A 14 9.39 1.59 6.19
N GLU A 15 8.94 0.46 6.71
CA GLU A 15 9.49 -0.87 6.44
C GLU A 15 9.49 -1.21 4.94
N LEU A 16 8.48 -0.76 4.19
CA LEU A 16 8.41 -0.93 2.74
C LEU A 16 9.57 -0.20 2.04
N GLN A 17 9.83 1.06 2.43
CA GLN A 17 10.92 1.85 1.87
C GLN A 17 12.30 1.34 2.33
N ALA A 18 12.41 0.85 3.57
CA ALA A 18 13.62 0.20 4.05
C ALA A 18 13.94 -1.07 3.23
N TYR A 19 12.93 -1.86 2.86
CA TYR A 19 13.10 -2.98 1.94
C TYR A 19 13.57 -2.49 0.56
N ARG A 20 12.93 -1.44 0.01
CA ARG A 20 13.31 -0.89 -1.30
C ARG A 20 14.76 -0.41 -1.32
N GLY A 21 15.20 0.30 -0.28
CA GLY A 21 16.58 0.75 -0.15
C GLY A 21 17.57 -0.41 -0.16
N ARG A 22 17.33 -1.45 0.66
CA ARG A 22 18.16 -2.67 0.68
C ARG A 22 18.20 -3.38 -0.67
N GLN A 23 17.07 -3.42 -1.36
CA GLN A 23 16.94 -4.03 -2.68
C GLN A 23 17.77 -3.27 -3.72
N ILE A 24 17.70 -1.94 -3.74
CA ILE A 24 18.46 -1.08 -4.67
C ILE A 24 19.97 -1.16 -4.41
N ILE A 25 20.40 -1.27 -3.15
CA ILE A 25 21.82 -1.41 -2.82
C ILE A 25 22.36 -2.80 -3.23
N ASN A 26 21.52 -3.83 -3.23
CA ASN A 26 21.92 -5.22 -3.46
C ASN A 26 21.31 -5.84 -4.73
N LEU A 27 21.34 -5.12 -5.86
CA LEU A 27 20.70 -5.57 -7.12
C LEU A 27 21.17 -6.95 -7.60
N ALA A 28 22.42 -7.32 -7.34
CA ALA A 28 22.99 -8.62 -7.75
C ALA A 28 22.41 -9.82 -6.98
N LYS A 29 21.79 -9.58 -5.82
CA LYS A 29 21.21 -10.62 -4.96
C LYS A 29 19.77 -10.23 -4.59
N PRO A 30 18.82 -10.36 -5.53
CA PRO A 30 17.42 -10.02 -5.26
C PRO A 30 16.84 -10.92 -4.17
N VAL A 31 16.44 -10.32 -3.05
CA VAL A 31 15.76 -11.01 -1.95
C VAL A 31 14.30 -10.57 -1.92
N ARG A 32 13.38 -11.52 -1.69
CA ARG A 32 11.96 -11.21 -1.46
C ARG A 32 11.78 -10.39 -0.20
N ALA A 33 10.74 -9.55 -0.17
CA ALA A 33 10.44 -8.78 1.02
C ALA A 33 10.00 -9.69 2.18
N HIS A 34 10.45 -9.35 3.38
CA HIS A 34 9.88 -9.84 4.62
C HIS A 34 9.53 -8.61 5.46
N LEU A 35 8.30 -8.11 5.32
CA LEU A 35 7.85 -6.88 5.94
C LEU A 35 7.12 -7.20 7.25
N GLN A 36 7.71 -6.80 8.37
CA GLN A 36 7.06 -6.87 9.68
C GLN A 36 6.27 -5.59 9.90
N ILE A 37 5.04 -5.57 9.41
CA ILE A 37 4.11 -4.44 9.55
C ILE A 37 2.85 -4.95 10.25
N SER A 38 2.53 -4.39 11.41
CA SER A 38 1.33 -4.72 12.17
C SER A 38 0.06 -4.11 11.55
N ASP A 39 -1.09 -4.66 11.91
CA ASP A 39 -2.38 -4.13 11.45
C ASP A 39 -2.66 -2.73 12.02
N GLU A 40 -2.13 -2.41 13.20
CA GLU A 40 -2.21 -1.07 13.79
C GLU A 40 -1.38 -0.05 12.97
N GLN A 41 -0.19 -0.44 12.51
CA GLN A 41 0.64 0.39 11.63
C GLN A 41 -0.06 0.65 10.29
N LEU A 42 -0.65 -0.39 9.69
CA LEU A 42 -1.45 -0.26 8.46
C LEU A 42 -2.64 0.68 8.66
N GLU A 43 -3.40 0.52 9.74
CA GLU A 43 -4.50 1.41 10.05
C GLU A 43 -4.04 2.87 10.20
N ARG A 44 -2.98 3.07 10.98
CA ARG A 44 -2.44 4.41 11.23
C ARG A 44 -2.02 5.09 9.94
N SER A 45 -1.42 4.35 9.01
CA SER A 45 -1.02 4.86 7.70
C SER A 45 -2.20 5.35 6.84
N MET A 46 -3.39 4.76 7.00
CA MET A 46 -4.58 5.08 6.21
C MET A 46 -5.46 6.16 6.85
N ARG A 47 -5.19 6.56 8.10
CA ARG A 47 -6.03 7.50 8.87
C ARG A 47 -6.33 8.81 8.15
N ASN A 48 -5.34 9.40 7.49
CA ASN A 48 -5.52 10.66 6.76
C ASN A 48 -6.37 10.47 5.51
N GLN A 49 -6.26 9.32 4.83
CA GLN A 49 -7.10 8.97 3.68
C GLN A 49 -8.56 8.84 4.10
N PHE A 50 -8.85 8.15 5.22
CA PHE A 50 -10.23 8.05 5.71
C PHE A 50 -10.82 9.39 6.13
N LYS A 51 -10.03 10.24 6.80
CA LYS A 51 -10.45 11.62 7.13
C LYS A 51 -10.81 12.41 5.86
N ARG A 52 -9.98 12.30 4.81
CA ARG A 52 -10.25 12.95 3.52
C ARG A 52 -11.55 12.44 2.91
N MET A 53 -11.73 11.11 2.86
CA MET A 53 -12.95 10.51 2.31
C MET A 53 -14.20 10.99 3.03
N GLN A 54 -14.19 11.06 4.36
CA GLN A 54 -15.30 11.60 5.15
C GLN A 54 -15.55 13.08 4.86
N ALA A 55 -14.49 13.90 4.82
CA ALA A 55 -14.60 15.32 4.57
C ALA A 55 -15.08 15.68 3.16
N THR A 56 -14.83 14.81 2.17
CA THR A 56 -15.19 15.04 0.76
C THR A 56 -16.32 14.14 0.25
N GLY A 57 -16.96 13.36 1.12
CA GLY A 57 -18.07 12.48 0.76
C GLY A 57 -17.72 11.30 -0.17
N ILE A 58 -16.48 10.81 -0.16
CA ILE A 58 -16.05 9.66 -0.99
C ILE A 58 -16.44 8.36 -0.27
N ASP A 59 -17.23 7.51 -0.92
CA ASP A 59 -17.67 6.22 -0.36
C ASP A 59 -16.64 5.11 -0.56
N ARG A 60 -15.99 5.07 -1.73
CA ARG A 60 -15.03 4.02 -2.12
C ARG A 60 -13.84 4.61 -2.86
N LEU A 61 -12.72 3.92 -2.81
CA LEU A 61 -11.52 4.29 -3.55
C LEU A 61 -10.92 3.08 -4.28
N LEU A 62 -10.45 3.29 -5.50
CA LEU A 62 -9.56 2.37 -6.18
C LEU A 62 -8.13 2.71 -5.80
N PHE A 63 -7.47 1.79 -5.11
CA PHE A 63 -6.16 2.03 -4.50
C PHE A 63 -5.07 1.22 -5.19
N SER A 64 -3.95 1.89 -5.48
CA SER A 64 -2.81 1.29 -6.14
C SER A 64 -1.50 1.69 -5.45
N PRO A 65 -0.39 1.00 -5.75
CA PRO A 65 0.94 1.47 -5.37
C PRO A 65 1.21 2.91 -5.82
N GLN A 66 2.06 3.62 -5.08
CA GLN A 66 2.52 4.95 -5.48
C GLN A 66 3.31 4.89 -6.79
N ALA A 67 2.81 5.56 -7.82
CA ALA A 67 3.39 5.54 -9.17
C ALA A 67 4.88 5.94 -9.19
N SER A 68 5.24 7.04 -8.51
CA SER A 68 6.63 7.51 -8.46
C SER A 68 7.57 6.54 -7.74
N ALA A 69 7.04 5.64 -6.91
CA ALA A 69 7.83 4.63 -6.19
C ALA A 69 7.98 3.32 -6.98
N MET A 70 7.28 3.15 -8.12
CA MET A 70 7.33 1.90 -8.89
C MET A 70 8.74 1.59 -9.41
N GLY A 71 9.50 2.61 -9.81
CA GLY A 71 10.94 2.51 -10.03
C GLY A 71 11.37 1.34 -10.95
N HIS A 72 10.65 1.12 -12.05
CA HIS A 72 10.91 0.01 -12.98
C HIS A 72 12.30 0.05 -13.63
N HIS A 73 12.98 1.20 -13.58
CA HIS A 73 14.33 1.37 -14.10
C HIS A 73 15.43 0.78 -13.18
N PHE A 74 15.07 0.31 -11.98
CA PHE A 74 16.05 -0.29 -11.06
C PHE A 74 16.15 -1.80 -11.26
N GLY A 75 17.36 -2.26 -11.60
CA GLY A 75 17.70 -3.68 -11.62
C GLY A 75 17.03 -4.47 -12.74
N SER A 76 16.72 -5.73 -12.45
CA SER A 76 16.16 -6.68 -13.41
C SER A 76 14.64 -6.88 -13.24
N GLU A 77 14.04 -7.65 -14.14
CA GLU A 77 12.66 -8.14 -14.01
C GLU A 77 12.39 -8.76 -12.63
N ARG A 78 13.34 -9.55 -12.09
CA ARG A 78 13.21 -10.18 -10.77
C ARG A 78 13.14 -9.15 -9.64
N ILE A 79 13.93 -8.08 -9.72
CA ILE A 79 13.88 -6.96 -8.77
C ILE A 79 12.50 -6.28 -8.84
N SER A 80 12.04 -5.98 -10.06
CA SER A 80 10.72 -5.39 -10.30
C SER A 80 9.61 -6.28 -9.74
N ARG A 81 9.64 -7.58 -10.01
CA ARG A 81 8.67 -8.55 -9.51
C ARG A 81 8.58 -8.55 -7.99
N HIS A 82 9.71 -8.66 -7.29
CA HIS A 82 9.68 -8.67 -5.82
C HIS A 82 9.22 -7.34 -5.21
N TRP A 83 9.52 -6.22 -5.85
CA TRP A 83 9.00 -4.92 -5.44
C TRP A 83 7.48 -4.82 -5.63
N THR A 84 6.99 -5.22 -6.80
CA THR A 84 5.57 -5.23 -7.13
C THR A 84 4.79 -6.18 -6.22
N GLU A 85 5.30 -7.39 -5.96
CA GLU A 85 4.71 -8.35 -5.03
C GLU A 85 4.60 -7.73 -3.62
N ALA A 86 5.70 -7.20 -3.07
CA ALA A 86 5.72 -6.62 -1.73
C ALA A 86 4.75 -5.43 -1.56
N TYR A 87 4.66 -4.57 -2.57
CA TYR A 87 3.75 -3.42 -2.53
C TYR A 87 2.29 -3.86 -2.64
N ASN A 88 1.98 -4.74 -3.60
CA ASN A 88 0.62 -5.21 -3.81
C ASN A 88 0.10 -6.05 -2.64
N ASP A 89 0.96 -6.81 -1.96
CA ASP A 89 0.59 -7.52 -0.73
C ASP A 89 0.13 -6.57 0.37
N LEU A 90 0.78 -5.39 0.52
CA LEU A 90 0.33 -4.36 1.45
C LEU A 90 -0.99 -3.72 1.03
N ILE A 91 -1.19 -3.45 -0.28
CA ILE A 91 -2.47 -2.96 -0.79
C ILE A 91 -3.59 -3.97 -0.48
N ALA A 92 -3.34 -5.27 -0.71
CA ALA A 92 -4.30 -6.33 -0.42
C ALA A 92 -4.59 -6.47 1.08
N ARG A 93 -3.60 -6.29 1.95
CA ARG A 93 -3.82 -6.24 3.42
C ARG A 93 -4.69 -5.04 3.81
N ASN A 94 -4.39 -3.86 3.29
CA ASN A 94 -5.21 -2.66 3.53
C ASN A 94 -6.65 -2.83 3.05
N ALA A 95 -6.84 -3.33 1.83
CA ALA A 95 -8.16 -3.55 1.26
C ALA A 95 -9.01 -4.48 2.14
N ARG A 96 -8.43 -5.58 2.64
CA ARG A 96 -9.09 -6.51 3.57
C ARG A 96 -9.46 -5.82 4.90
N GLN A 97 -8.53 -5.07 5.48
CA GLN A 97 -8.76 -4.38 6.75
C GLN A 97 -9.88 -3.32 6.64
N VAL A 98 -9.88 -2.55 5.55
CA VAL A 98 -10.91 -1.53 5.26
C VAL A 98 -12.26 -2.18 5.03
N TYR A 99 -12.31 -3.22 4.21
CA TYR A 99 -13.55 -3.93 3.92
C TYR A 99 -14.19 -4.50 5.19
N SER A 100 -13.39 -5.15 6.05
CA SER A 100 -13.84 -5.67 7.35
C SER A 100 -14.46 -4.57 8.22
N ARG A 101 -13.83 -3.39 8.30
CA ARG A 101 -14.36 -2.25 9.05
C ARG A 101 -15.68 -1.70 8.51
N MET A 102 -15.80 -1.62 7.19
CA MET A 102 -17.04 -1.14 6.56
C MET A 102 -18.22 -2.08 6.83
N GLN A 103 -17.98 -3.37 7.06
CA GLN A 103 -19.03 -4.32 7.47
C GLN A 103 -19.45 -4.16 8.93
N VAL A 104 -18.51 -3.81 9.82
CA VAL A 104 -18.80 -3.64 11.26
C VAL A 104 -19.49 -2.30 11.56
N GLY A 105 -19.31 -1.29 10.73
CA GLY A 105 -19.94 0.03 10.86
C GLY A 105 -21.28 0.22 10.14
N ALA A 106 -21.79 -0.80 9.45
CA ALA A 106 -23.09 -0.78 8.80
C ALA A 106 -24.18 -1.22 9.80
N THR A 107 -24.60 -0.31 10.68
CA THR A 107 -25.89 -0.47 11.37
C THR A 107 -27.02 -0.24 10.35
N PRO A 108 -28.14 -0.99 10.42
CA PRO A 108 -29.29 -0.84 9.51
C PRO A 108 -29.86 0.57 9.44
#